data_AF-A0A412HNR7-F1
#
_entry.id   AF-A0A412HNR7-F1
#
_cell.length_a   1.000
_cell.length_b   1.000
_cell.length_c   1.000
_cell.angle_alpha   90.00
_cell.angle_beta   90.00
_cell.angle_gamma   90.00
#
_symmetry.space_group_name_H-M   'P 1'
#
loop_
_entity.id
_entity.type
_entity.pdbx_description
1 polymer ?
#
loop_
_entity_poly.entity_id
_entity_poly.type
_entity_poly.pdbx_seq_one_letter_code
_entity_poly.pdbx_strand_id
1 'polypeptide(L)'
;MSFTRKTLKILALIYFVLGIASLVTAGVGIATGNLDSTYGSNAMLAAVVLVAKGLIDLAAGVAGIKGANKPSQVDGAFKLGIVAAIATIAQAALTLPALGGSSVNIVAFVIVVYDLFFVQQAHAVKAENKDRL
;
A
#
# COMPACT_ATOMS: atom_id res chain seq x y z
N MET A 1 11.74 23.56 -0.54
CA MET A 1 10.83 22.39 -0.60
C MET A 1 10.07 22.31 0.71
N SER A 2 8.72 22.32 0.69
CA SER A 2 7.89 22.25 1.91
C SER A 2 8.17 20.97 2.71
N PHE A 3 8.00 21.03 4.03
CA PHE A 3 8.09 19.87 4.92
C PHE A 3 7.15 18.74 4.49
N THR A 4 5.89 19.08 4.18
CA THR A 4 4.86 18.13 3.69
C THR A 4 5.33 17.36 2.46
N ARG A 5 6.01 18.04 1.53
CA ARG A 5 6.56 17.41 0.32
C ARG A 5 7.75 16.50 0.62
N LYS A 6 8.60 16.86 1.58
CA LYS A 6 9.69 15.98 2.02
C LYS A 6 9.13 14.72 2.67
N THR A 7 8.15 14.88 3.56
CA THR A 7 7.45 13.78 4.23
C THR A 7 6.81 12.85 3.21
N LEU A 8 6.00 13.36 2.27
CA LEU A 8 5.38 12.56 1.21
C LEU A 8 6.41 11.74 0.41
N LYS A 9 7.59 12.29 0.14
CA LYS A 9 8.66 11.60 -0.58
C LYS A 9 9.24 10.42 0.21
N ILE A 10 9.41 10.58 1.51
CA ILE A 10 9.89 9.51 2.41
C ILE A 10 8.85 8.41 2.50
N LEU A 11 7.57 8.77 2.70
CA LEU A 11 6.50 7.78 2.71
C LEU A 11 6.47 7.06 1.36
N ALA A 12 6.47 7.77 0.24
CA ALA A 12 6.47 7.14 -1.08
C ALA A 12 7.61 6.14 -1.30
N LEU A 13 8.79 6.38 -0.73
CA LEU A 13 9.91 5.43 -0.73
C LEU A 13 9.59 4.17 0.09
N ILE A 14 8.95 4.31 1.25
CA ILE A 14 8.51 3.17 2.07
C ILE A 14 7.48 2.33 1.30
N TYR A 15 6.51 2.96 0.62
CA TYR A 15 5.55 2.27 -0.25
C TYR A 15 6.24 1.44 -1.32
N PHE A 16 7.27 2.00 -1.95
CA PHE A 16 8.04 1.30 -2.97
C PHE A 16 8.70 0.03 -2.40
N VAL A 17 9.31 0.14 -1.21
CA VAL A 17 9.93 -1.02 -0.53
C VAL A 17 8.87 -2.05 -0.10
N LEU A 18 7.74 -1.61 0.44
CA LEU A 18 6.62 -2.49 0.83
C LEU A 18 6.04 -3.24 -0.38
N GLY A 19 5.93 -2.58 -1.53
CA GLY A 19 5.48 -3.20 -2.77
C GLY A 19 6.40 -4.34 -3.21
N ILE A 20 7.72 -4.12 -3.18
CA ILE A 20 8.70 -5.19 -3.46
C ILE A 20 8.57 -6.33 -2.47
N ALA A 21 8.49 -6.03 -1.16
CA ALA A 21 8.34 -7.05 -0.12
C ALA A 21 7.07 -7.90 -0.31
N SER A 22 5.97 -7.28 -0.72
CA SER A 22 4.70 -7.96 -1.02
C SER A 22 4.85 -8.92 -2.20
N LEU A 23 5.49 -8.46 -3.29
CA LEU A 23 5.72 -9.30 -4.48
C LEU A 23 6.66 -10.48 -4.18
N VAL A 24 7.71 -10.26 -3.39
CA VAL A 24 8.61 -11.33 -2.95
C VAL A 24 7.86 -12.34 -2.10
N THR A 25 7.05 -11.88 -1.15
CA THR A 25 6.22 -12.76 -0.29
C THR A 25 5.24 -13.58 -1.13
N ALA A 26 4.58 -12.95 -2.10
CA ALA A 26 3.69 -13.66 -3.02
C ALA A 26 4.44 -14.72 -3.85
N GLY A 27 5.56 -14.34 -4.46
CA GLY A 27 6.36 -15.23 -5.29
C GLY A 27 6.91 -16.43 -4.52
N VAL A 28 7.48 -16.20 -3.35
CA VAL A 28 7.97 -17.27 -2.46
C VAL A 28 6.80 -18.13 -1.97
N GLY A 29 5.70 -17.51 -1.55
CA GLY A 29 4.52 -18.22 -1.07
C GLY A 29 3.90 -19.14 -2.13
N ILE A 30 3.81 -18.68 -3.38
CA ILE A 30 3.33 -19.48 -4.51
C ILE A 30 4.32 -20.62 -4.82
N ALA A 31 5.62 -20.32 -4.90
CA ALA A 31 6.63 -21.30 -5.26
C ALA A 31 6.80 -22.41 -4.21
N THR A 32 6.57 -22.10 -2.93
CA THR A 32 6.73 -23.05 -1.82
C THR A 32 5.43 -23.72 -1.39
N GLY A 33 4.27 -23.29 -1.90
CA GLY A 33 2.95 -23.76 -1.44
C GLY A 33 2.59 -23.33 -0.02
N ASN A 34 3.38 -22.47 0.64
CA ASN A 34 3.19 -22.11 2.04
C ASN A 34 2.06 -21.09 2.29
N LEU A 35 1.39 -20.58 1.25
CA LEU A 35 0.26 -19.67 1.42
C LEU A 35 -0.93 -20.34 2.10
N ASP A 36 -1.10 -21.66 1.93
CA ASP A 36 -2.17 -22.45 2.57
C ASP A 36 -2.08 -22.36 4.11
N SER A 37 -0.88 -22.29 4.68
CA SER A 37 -0.69 -22.21 6.13
C SER A 37 -1.22 -20.91 6.75
N THR A 38 -1.21 -19.82 5.99
CA THR A 38 -1.58 -18.48 6.47
C THR A 38 -2.99 -18.08 6.05
N TYR A 39 -3.37 -18.43 4.81
CA TYR A 39 -4.61 -18.00 4.16
C TYR A 39 -5.63 -19.13 3.99
N GLY A 40 -5.30 -20.36 4.40
CA GLY A 40 -6.21 -21.51 4.39
C GLY A 40 -6.82 -21.75 3.00
N SER A 41 -8.14 -21.96 2.96
CA SER A 41 -8.88 -22.19 1.72
C SER A 41 -8.83 -21.02 0.72
N ASN A 42 -8.33 -19.85 1.13
CA ASN A 42 -8.23 -18.65 0.29
C ASN A 42 -6.85 -18.45 -0.31
N ALA A 43 -5.92 -19.41 -0.21
CA ALA A 43 -4.52 -19.21 -0.61
C ALA A 43 -4.32 -18.69 -2.05
N MET A 44 -5.07 -19.21 -3.01
CA MET A 44 -5.00 -18.74 -4.40
C MET A 44 -5.50 -17.29 -4.54
N LEU A 45 -6.61 -16.94 -3.87
CA LEU A 45 -7.13 -15.58 -3.85
C LEU A 45 -6.15 -14.62 -3.14
N ALA A 46 -5.56 -15.06 -2.03
CA ALA A 46 -4.57 -14.30 -1.28
C ALA A 46 -3.30 -14.05 -2.10
N ALA A 47 -2.85 -15.03 -2.89
CA ALA A 47 -1.74 -14.85 -3.82
C ALA A 47 -2.03 -13.72 -4.82
N VAL A 48 -3.23 -13.71 -5.42
CA VAL A 48 -3.66 -12.66 -6.35
C VAL A 48 -3.71 -11.30 -5.65
N VAL A 49 -4.28 -11.23 -4.45
CA VAL A 49 -4.37 -9.98 -3.66
C VAL A 49 -2.99 -9.46 -3.28
N LEU A 50 -2.06 -10.34 -2.89
CA LEU A 50 -0.67 -9.98 -2.56
C LEU A 50 0.09 -9.41 -3.76
N VAL A 51 -0.09 -10.01 -4.94
CA VAL A 51 0.52 -9.52 -6.18
C VAL A 51 -0.09 -8.18 -6.58
N ALA A 52 -1.42 -8.08 -6.59
CA ALA A 52 -2.12 -6.84 -6.92
C ALA A 52 -1.71 -5.71 -5.97
N LYS A 53 -1.69 -5.97 -4.66
CA LYS A 53 -1.21 -5.02 -3.64
C LYS A 53 0.22 -4.60 -3.91
N GLY A 54 1.13 -5.54 -4.18
CA GLY A 54 2.52 -5.23 -4.47
C GLY A 54 2.68 -4.27 -5.66
N LEU A 55 1.89 -4.47 -6.73
CA LEU A 55 1.87 -3.57 -7.88
C LEU A 55 1.26 -2.20 -7.56
N ILE A 56 0.18 -2.16 -6.77
CA ILE A 56 -0.47 -0.92 -6.33
C ILE A 56 0.49 -0.09 -5.47
N ASP A 57 1.18 -0.72 -4.52
CA ASP A 57 2.13 -0.07 -3.61
C ASP A 57 3.32 0.52 -4.39
N LEU A 58 3.83 -0.19 -5.39
CA LEU A 58 4.86 0.32 -6.30
C LEU A 58 4.36 1.54 -7.08
N ALA A 59 3.15 1.47 -7.63
CA ALA A 59 2.55 2.58 -8.36
C ALA A 59 2.31 3.79 -7.45
N ALA A 60 1.83 3.58 -6.22
CA ALA A 60 1.64 4.60 -5.21
C ALA A 60 2.98 5.24 -4.80
N GLY A 61 4.04 4.44 -4.64
CA GLY A 61 5.38 4.92 -4.36
C GLY A 61 5.94 5.80 -5.49
N VAL A 62 5.85 5.34 -6.75
CA VAL A 62 6.31 6.13 -7.91
C VAL A 62 5.48 7.42 -8.04
N ALA A 63 4.15 7.34 -7.91
CA ALA A 63 3.27 8.50 -7.97
C ALA A 63 3.51 9.46 -6.81
N GLY A 64 3.79 8.97 -5.60
CA GLY A 64 4.10 9.77 -4.42
C GLY A 64 5.41 10.55 -4.58
N ILE A 65 6.47 9.90 -5.09
CA ILE A 65 7.74 10.59 -5.42
C ILE A 65 7.50 11.66 -6.49
N LYS A 66 6.73 11.33 -7.53
CA LYS A 66 6.39 12.27 -8.60
C LYS A 66 5.59 13.47 -8.07
N GLY A 67 4.57 13.23 -7.24
CA GLY A 67 3.74 14.26 -6.61
C GLY A 67 4.50 15.13 -5.63
N ALA A 68 5.43 14.56 -4.86
CA ALA A 68 6.32 15.32 -3.97
C ALA A 68 7.27 16.26 -4.73
N ASN A 69 7.77 15.84 -5.89
CA ASN A 69 8.65 16.64 -6.73
C ASN A 69 7.88 17.64 -7.63
N LYS A 70 6.71 17.24 -8.13
CA LYS A 70 5.81 18.01 -9.00
C LYS A 70 4.40 18.01 -8.40
N PRO A 71 4.06 19.00 -7.55
CA PRO A 71 2.79 19.01 -6.80
C PRO A 71 1.54 19.00 -7.69
N SER A 72 1.61 19.51 -8.91
CA SER A 72 0.50 19.42 -9.89
C SER A 72 0.09 17.98 -10.25
N GLN A 73 0.95 16.99 -9.97
CA GLN A 73 0.71 15.57 -10.27
C GLN A 73 0.38 14.74 -9.02
N VAL A 74 0.19 15.38 -7.86
CA VAL A 74 -0.07 14.68 -6.58
C VAL A 74 -1.43 13.98 -6.52
N ASP A 75 -2.37 14.33 -7.41
CA ASP A 75 -3.68 13.68 -7.47
C ASP A 75 -3.60 12.17 -7.72
N GLY A 76 -2.60 11.74 -8.51
CA GLY A 76 -2.33 10.33 -8.73
C GLY A 76 -1.88 9.61 -7.46
N ALA A 77 -1.01 10.24 -6.66
CA ALA A 77 -0.56 9.68 -5.38
C ALA A 77 -1.72 9.55 -4.38
N PHE A 78 -2.60 10.55 -4.30
CA PHE A 78 -3.77 10.52 -3.44
C PHE A 78 -4.72 9.36 -3.78
N LYS A 79 -5.07 9.22 -5.07
CA LYS A 79 -5.96 8.14 -5.53
C LYS A 79 -5.34 6.76 -5.32
N LEU A 80 -4.07 6.59 -5.66
CA LEU A 80 -3.37 5.32 -5.49
C LEU A 80 -3.18 4.96 -4.02
N GLY A 81 -2.96 5.93 -3.13
CA GLY A 81 -2.91 5.70 -1.69
C GLY A 81 -4.23 5.17 -1.12
N ILE A 82 -5.37 5.65 -1.62
CA ILE A 82 -6.69 5.11 -1.23
C ILE A 82 -6.83 3.66 -1.71
N VAL A 83 -6.47 3.39 -2.97
CA VAL A 83 -6.53 2.03 -3.54
C VAL A 83 -5.61 1.08 -2.77
N ALA A 84 -4.41 1.53 -2.38
CA ALA A 84 -3.49 0.79 -1.55
C ALA A 84 -4.09 0.46 -0.17
N ALA A 85 -4.69 1.44 0.51
CA ALA A 85 -5.39 1.22 1.78
C ALA A 85 -6.47 0.13 1.68
N ILE A 86 -7.27 0.18 0.61
CA ILE A 86 -8.31 -0.83 0.37
C ILE A 86 -7.69 -2.21 0.12
N ALA A 87 -6.61 -2.29 -0.67
CA ALA A 87 -5.90 -3.53 -0.93
C ALA A 87 -5.30 -4.13 0.36
N THR A 88 -4.72 -3.30 1.23
CA THR A 88 -4.22 -3.73 2.55
C THR A 88 -5.35 -4.26 3.43
N ILE A 89 -6.52 -3.59 3.46
CA ILE A 89 -7.68 -4.05 4.22
C ILE A 89 -8.19 -5.39 3.68
N ALA A 90 -8.30 -5.53 2.35
CA ALA A 90 -8.73 -6.77 1.72
C ALA A 90 -7.76 -7.92 2.05
N GLN A 91 -6.45 -7.67 1.97
CA GLN A 91 -5.43 -8.65 2.39
C GLN A 91 -5.57 -9.02 3.87
N ALA A 92 -5.76 -8.04 4.76
CA ALA A 92 -5.94 -8.28 6.19
C ALA A 92 -7.17 -9.15 6.46
N ALA A 93 -8.28 -8.88 5.77
CA ALA A 93 -9.51 -9.65 5.89
C ALA A 93 -9.28 -11.13 5.55
N LEU A 94 -8.51 -11.45 4.50
CA LEU A 94 -8.20 -12.83 4.12
C LEU A 94 -7.39 -13.61 5.15
N THR A 95 -6.76 -12.95 6.12
CA THR A 95 -6.05 -13.62 7.23
C THR A 95 -6.98 -13.96 8.40
N LEU A 96 -8.16 -13.35 8.48
CA LEU A 96 -9.07 -13.52 9.60
C LEU A 96 -9.60 -14.97 9.72
N PRO A 97 -9.60 -15.56 10.92
CA PRO A 97 -10.16 -16.90 11.15
C PRO A 97 -11.62 -17.04 10.69
N ALA A 98 -12.43 -16.01 10.88
CA ALA A 98 -13.83 -15.99 10.46
C ALA A 98 -14.02 -16.09 8.93
N LEU A 99 -12.99 -15.77 8.15
CA LEU A 99 -12.98 -15.86 6.69
C LEU A 99 -12.14 -17.03 6.17
N GLY A 100 -11.66 -17.92 7.05
CA GLY A 100 -10.88 -19.11 6.68
C GLY A 100 -9.36 -18.91 6.68
N GLY A 101 -8.86 -17.78 7.18
CA GLY A 101 -7.43 -17.55 7.42
C GLY A 101 -6.96 -18.10 8.77
N SER A 102 -5.66 -18.06 9.04
CA SER A 102 -5.10 -18.67 10.25
C SER A 102 -5.19 -17.79 11.51
N SER A 103 -5.06 -16.47 11.39
CA SER A 103 -5.00 -15.55 12.54
C SER A 103 -5.09 -14.09 12.13
N VAL A 104 -5.41 -13.21 13.09
CA VAL A 104 -5.47 -11.76 12.84
C VAL A 104 -4.06 -11.22 12.55
N ASN A 105 -3.86 -10.67 11.35
CA ASN A 105 -2.60 -10.05 10.96
C ASN A 105 -2.49 -8.60 11.46
N ILE A 106 -1.85 -8.43 12.63
CA ILE A 106 -1.62 -7.11 13.25
C ILE A 106 -0.74 -6.21 12.37
N VAL A 107 0.23 -6.78 11.64
CA VAL A 107 1.10 -6.01 10.74
C VAL A 107 0.30 -5.35 9.64
N ALA A 108 -0.72 -6.02 9.10
CA ALA A 108 -1.61 -5.44 8.10
C ALA A 108 -2.36 -4.21 8.64
N PHE A 109 -2.75 -4.20 9.92
CA PHE A 109 -3.39 -3.03 10.54
C PHE A 109 -2.43 -1.83 10.64
N VAL A 110 -1.16 -2.07 10.99
CA VAL A 110 -0.13 -1.02 11.01
C VAL A 110 0.07 -0.43 9.62
N ILE A 111 0.04 -1.27 8.58
CA ILE A 111 0.16 -0.82 7.18
C ILE A 111 -1.06 0.05 6.80
N VAL A 112 -2.28 -0.31 7.21
CA VAL A 112 -3.47 0.54 6.96
C VAL A 112 -3.32 1.93 7.58
N VAL A 113 -2.82 2.02 8.82
CA VAL A 113 -2.55 3.33 9.46
C VAL A 113 -1.53 4.13 8.67
N TYR A 114 -0.49 3.48 8.17
CA TYR A 114 0.50 4.09 7.30
C TYR A 114 -0.12 4.57 5.97
N ASP A 115 -0.99 3.78 5.34
CA ASP A 115 -1.68 4.12 4.09
C ASP A 115 -2.53 5.38 4.28
N LEU A 116 -3.28 5.45 5.38
CA LEU A 116 -4.08 6.62 5.77
C LEU A 116 -3.21 7.87 5.95
N PHE A 117 -2.04 7.71 6.60
CA PHE A 117 -1.11 8.82 6.77
C PHE A 117 -0.54 9.30 5.43
N PHE A 118 -0.22 8.39 4.50
CA PHE A 118 0.21 8.76 3.15
C PHE A 118 -0.85 9.53 2.38
N VAL A 119 -2.11 9.07 2.42
CA VAL A 119 -3.24 9.75 1.78
C VAL A 119 -3.40 11.17 2.34
N GLN A 120 -3.27 11.35 3.66
CA GLN A 120 -3.32 12.68 4.28
C GLN A 120 -2.19 13.59 3.80
N GLN A 121 -0.96 13.08 3.70
CA GLN A 121 0.17 13.86 3.19
C GLN A 121 0.00 14.23 1.71
N ALA A 122 -0.50 13.31 0.88
CA ALA A 122 -0.80 13.58 -0.51
C ALA A 122 -1.90 14.65 -0.67
N HIS A 123 -2.93 14.60 0.18
CA HIS A 123 -3.99 15.61 0.22
C HIS A 123 -3.46 16.99 0.66
N ALA A 124 -2.61 17.03 1.69
CA ALA A 124 -2.00 18.28 2.15
C ALA A 124 -1.11 18.92 1.06
N VAL A 125 -0.31 18.13 0.34
CA VAL A 125 0.47 18.63 -0.80
C VAL A 125 -0.44 19.14 -1.93
N LYS A 126 -1.61 18.51 -2.13
CA LYS A 126 -2.61 18.97 -3.10
C LYS A 126 -3.19 20.33 -2.71
N ALA A 127 -3.50 20.53 -1.42
CA ALA A 127 -3.97 21.81 -0.90
C ALA A 127 -2.89 22.90 -1.03
N GLU A 128 -1.66 22.63 -0.62
CA GLU A 128 -0.52 23.58 -0.77
C GLU A 128 -0.31 24.04 -2.21
N ASN A 129 -0.59 23.19 -3.21
CA ASN A 129 -0.44 23.55 -4.61
C ASN A 129 -1.57 24.47 -5.12
N LYS A 130 -2.78 24.37 -4.54
CA LYS A 130 -3.90 25.23 -4.90
C LYS A 130 -3.73 26.66 -4.36
N ASP A 131 -3.22 26.80 -3.14
CA ASP A 131 -3.00 28.10 -2.50
C ASP A 131 -1.88 28.94 -3.15
N ARG A 132 -1.16 28.38 -4.11
CA ARG A 132 -0.02 29.01 -4.81
C ARG A 132 -0.34 29.45 -6.23
N LEU A 133 -1.57 29.25 -6.69
CA LEU A 133 -2.12 29.70 -7.97
C LEU A 133 -3.05 30.89 -7.74
#